data_AF-A0A962MMH9-F1
#
_entry.id   AF-A0A962MMH9-F1
#
_cell.length_a   1.000
_cell.length_b   1.000
_cell.length_c   1.000
_cell.angle_alpha   90.00
_cell.angle_beta   90.00
_cell.angle_gamma   90.00
#
_symmetry.space_group_name_H-M   'P 1'
#
loop_
_entity.id
_entity.type
_entity.pdbx_description
1 polymer ?
#
loop_
_entity_poly.entity_id
_entity_poly.type
_entity_poly.pdbx_seq_one_letter_code
_entity_poly.pdbx_strand_id
1 'polypeptide(L)'
;MLSEKELAKLTNTLQIPMIVQDILDGRESFSPDMQYGLHETLSDYQPDSALLAIALGARKIAARYQHLGANMAILKMECERIISDYAEIWVRNAEAKTLDDNLVFDTLEQIPEDLETLAEMLEINAALLNAHNEELAKICEAFALQSSAQALIADTFIDLMDEGTELAETYASTTMTYNDNVIPFPGTMNAS
;
A
#
# COMPACT_ATOMS: atom_id res chain seq x y z
N MET A 1 -8.38 -11.00 12.97
CA MET A 1 -7.24 -11.72 12.32
C MET A 1 -7.76 -12.33 11.03
N LEU A 2 -7.24 -11.89 9.89
CA LEU A 2 -7.71 -12.33 8.57
C LEU A 2 -7.45 -13.82 8.30
N SER A 3 -8.37 -14.46 7.60
CA SER A 3 -8.14 -15.77 6.99
C SER A 3 -7.12 -15.69 5.84
N GLU A 4 -6.45 -16.80 5.53
CA GLU A 4 -5.55 -16.87 4.37
C GLU A 4 -6.23 -16.48 3.06
N LYS A 5 -7.53 -16.77 2.94
CA LYS A 5 -8.35 -16.42 1.78
C LYS A 5 -8.52 -14.90 1.64
N GLU A 6 -8.76 -14.19 2.74
CA GLU A 6 -8.92 -12.74 2.75
C GLU A 6 -7.59 -12.02 2.49
N LEU A 7 -6.49 -12.52 3.06
CA LEU A 7 -5.16 -12.01 2.78
C LEU A 7 -4.77 -12.20 1.30
N ALA A 8 -5.14 -13.35 0.70
CA ALA A 8 -4.95 -13.59 -0.73
C ALA A 8 -5.81 -12.66 -1.58
N LYS A 9 -7.07 -12.41 -1.20
CA LYS A 9 -7.95 -11.45 -1.87
C LYS A 9 -7.34 -10.04 -1.83
N LEU A 10 -6.93 -9.58 -0.65
CA LEU A 10 -6.26 -8.28 -0.46
C LEU A 10 -5.02 -8.13 -1.35
N THR A 11 -4.16 -9.14 -1.35
CA THR A 11 -2.93 -9.15 -2.16
C THR A 11 -3.22 -9.12 -3.66
N ASN A 12 -4.27 -9.82 -4.12
CA ASN A 12 -4.70 -9.79 -5.52
C ASN A 12 -5.28 -8.43 -5.91
N THR A 13 -6.04 -7.79 -5.02
CA THR A 13 -6.66 -6.48 -5.30
C THR A 13 -5.62 -5.37 -5.36
N LEU A 14 -4.65 -5.37 -4.44
CA LEU A 14 -3.63 -4.33 -4.33
C LEU A 14 -2.43 -4.52 -5.29
N GLN A 15 -2.36 -5.64 -6.03
CA GLN A 15 -1.43 -5.96 -7.13
C GLN A 15 0.09 -5.84 -6.86
N ILE A 16 0.56 -4.71 -6.33
CA ILE A 16 1.92 -4.40 -5.91
C ILE A 16 2.61 -5.54 -5.15
N PRO A 17 2.00 -6.21 -4.14
CA PRO A 17 2.70 -7.26 -3.42
C PRO A 17 2.96 -8.51 -4.28
N MET A 18 2.19 -8.72 -5.36
CA MET A 18 2.45 -9.78 -6.34
C MET A 18 3.63 -9.41 -7.24
N ILE A 19 3.69 -8.17 -7.73
CA ILE A 19 4.81 -7.67 -8.53
C ILE A 19 6.13 -7.83 -7.75
N VAL A 20 6.15 -7.43 -6.48
CA VAL A 20 7.31 -7.61 -5.61
C VAL A 20 7.67 -9.10 -5.45
N GLN A 21 6.68 -9.98 -5.34
CA GLN A 21 6.92 -11.43 -5.27
C GLN A 21 7.56 -11.96 -6.57
N ASP A 22 7.10 -11.51 -7.73
CA ASP A 22 7.62 -11.93 -9.03
C ASP A 22 9.09 -11.53 -9.22
N ILE A 23 9.45 -10.32 -8.79
CA ILE A 23 10.84 -9.83 -8.78
C ILE A 23 11.69 -10.64 -7.79
N LEU A 24 11.18 -10.90 -6.58
CA LEU A 24 11.86 -11.71 -5.57
C LEU A 24 12.12 -13.15 -6.02
N ASP A 25 11.24 -13.70 -6.85
CA ASP A 25 11.36 -15.05 -7.38
C ASP A 25 12.13 -15.09 -8.72
N GLY A 26 12.60 -13.94 -9.20
CA GLY A 26 13.37 -13.81 -10.44
C GLY A 26 12.54 -14.10 -11.70
N ARG A 27 11.21 -14.00 -11.60
CA ARG A 27 10.29 -14.16 -12.74
C ARG A 27 10.24 -12.92 -13.61
N GLU A 28 10.44 -11.76 -12.99
CA GLU A 28 10.52 -10.46 -13.65
C GLU A 28 11.74 -9.68 -13.14
N SER A 29 12.20 -8.70 -13.92
CA SER A 29 13.27 -7.77 -13.55
C SER A 29 12.69 -6.39 -13.32
N PHE A 30 13.18 -5.67 -12.31
CA PHE A 30 12.72 -4.32 -12.02
C PHE A 30 13.29 -3.28 -13.02
N SER A 31 12.58 -3.11 -14.14
CA SER A 31 12.92 -2.16 -15.20
C SER A 31 12.46 -0.72 -14.89
N PRO A 32 12.99 0.30 -15.59
CA PRO A 32 12.51 1.68 -15.43
C PRO A 32 11.02 1.85 -15.71
N ASP A 33 10.47 1.12 -16.70
CA ASP A 33 9.03 1.15 -17.00
C ASP A 33 8.20 0.56 -15.85
N MET A 34 8.72 -0.50 -15.21
CA MET A 34 8.08 -1.08 -14.02
C MET A 34 8.17 -0.16 -12.82
N GLN A 35 9.29 0.54 -12.64
CA GLN A 35 9.44 1.56 -11.60
C GLN A 35 8.43 2.71 -11.80
N TYR A 36 8.26 3.18 -13.04
CA TYR A 36 7.26 4.20 -13.36
C TYR A 36 5.84 3.69 -13.07
N GLY A 37 5.48 2.50 -13.55
CA GLY A 37 4.16 1.91 -13.31
C GLY A 37 3.89 1.65 -11.83
N LEU A 38 4.91 1.32 -11.04
CA LEU A 38 4.81 1.19 -9.59
C LEU A 38 4.44 2.52 -8.93
N HIS A 39 5.11 3.61 -9.30
CA HIS A 39 4.81 4.94 -8.80
C HIS A 39 3.40 5.40 -9.20
N GLU A 40 3.01 5.21 -10.46
CA GLU A 40 1.67 5.57 -10.96
C GLU A 40 0.58 4.81 -10.18
N THR A 41 0.73 3.48 -10.06
CA THR A 41 -0.24 2.63 -9.35
C THR A 41 -0.37 3.03 -7.88
N LEU A 42 0.73 3.28 -7.19
CA LEU A 42 0.70 3.70 -5.78
C LEU A 42 0.15 5.10 -5.60
N SER A 43 0.33 6.00 -6.57
CA SER A 43 -0.23 7.36 -6.52
C SER A 43 -1.75 7.39 -6.75
N ASP A 44 -2.29 6.40 -7.47
CA ASP A 44 -3.72 6.24 -7.70
C ASP A 44 -4.46 5.61 -6.51
N TYR A 45 -3.72 5.05 -5.55
CA TYR A 45 -4.29 4.48 -4.33
C TYR A 45 -4.63 5.55 -3.31
N GLN A 46 -5.70 5.27 -2.54
CA GLN A 46 -5.94 5.97 -1.29
C GLN A 46 -4.82 5.65 -0.27
N PRO A 47 -4.55 6.55 0.69
CA PRO A 47 -3.46 6.35 1.64
C PRO A 47 -3.49 5.03 2.41
N ASP A 48 -4.67 4.54 2.79
CA ASP A 48 -4.87 3.27 3.49
C ASP A 48 -4.49 2.05 2.62
N SER A 49 -4.89 2.10 1.35
CA SER A 49 -4.64 1.08 0.34
C SER A 49 -3.16 1.07 -0.05
N ALA A 50 -2.56 2.26 -0.18
CA ALA A 50 -1.13 2.42 -0.42
C ALA A 50 -0.31 1.88 0.77
N LEU A 51 -0.66 2.24 2.00
CA LEU A 51 -0.02 1.73 3.23
C LEU A 51 -0.04 0.20 3.26
N LEU A 52 -1.19 -0.43 3.02
CA LEU A 52 -1.31 -1.89 3.00
C LEU A 52 -0.54 -2.53 1.83
N ALA A 53 -0.58 -1.95 0.64
CA ALA A 53 0.15 -2.45 -0.53
C ALA A 53 1.66 -2.44 -0.27
N ILE A 54 2.17 -1.34 0.26
CA ILE A 54 3.58 -1.16 0.60
C ILE A 54 3.96 -2.11 1.74
N ALA A 55 3.20 -2.18 2.84
CA ALA A 55 3.49 -3.06 3.97
C ALA A 55 3.51 -4.54 3.55
N LEU A 56 2.57 -4.99 2.71
CA LEU A 56 2.54 -6.36 2.18
C LEU A 56 3.76 -6.66 1.30
N GLY A 57 4.16 -5.73 0.44
CA GLY A 57 5.35 -5.86 -0.41
C GLY A 57 6.65 -5.85 0.41
N ALA A 58 6.83 -4.85 1.26
CA ALA A 58 7.99 -4.68 2.13
C ALA A 58 8.18 -5.86 3.07
N ARG A 59 7.10 -6.42 3.64
CA ARG A 59 7.16 -7.65 4.46
C ARG A 59 7.77 -8.83 3.70
N LYS A 60 7.47 -8.99 2.41
CA LYS A 60 8.04 -10.07 1.58
C LYS A 60 9.55 -9.89 1.39
N ILE A 61 9.98 -8.66 1.10
CA ILE A 61 11.40 -8.30 0.97
C ILE A 61 12.11 -8.57 2.31
N ALA A 62 11.59 -8.01 3.39
CA ALA A 62 12.13 -8.15 4.73
C ALA A 62 12.24 -9.61 5.18
N ALA A 63 11.21 -10.43 4.92
CA ALA A 63 11.24 -11.86 5.22
C ALA A 63 12.32 -12.63 4.43
N ARG A 64 12.53 -12.31 3.15
CA ARG A 64 13.57 -12.95 2.32
C ARG A 64 14.98 -12.55 2.76
N TYR A 65 15.16 -11.30 3.18
CA TYR A 65 16.46 -10.72 3.51
C TYR A 65 16.69 -10.53 5.02
N GLN A 66 15.93 -11.23 5.87
CA GLN A 66 16.05 -11.17 7.34
C GLN A 66 17.47 -11.39 7.87
N HIS A 67 18.29 -12.14 7.14
CA HIS A 67 19.68 -12.46 7.50
C HIS A 67 20.65 -11.29 7.30
N LEU A 68 20.27 -10.22 6.59
CA LEU A 68 21.16 -9.09 6.30
C LEU A 68 21.37 -8.14 7.49
N GLY A 69 20.45 -8.12 8.47
CA GLY A 69 20.60 -7.29 9.66
C GLY A 69 19.33 -7.12 10.47
N ALA A 70 19.46 -6.54 11.66
CA ALA A 70 18.33 -6.31 12.58
C ALA A 70 17.24 -5.41 11.95
N ASN A 71 17.63 -4.47 11.09
CA ASN A 71 16.70 -3.54 10.41
C ASN A 71 15.66 -4.28 9.54
N MET A 72 16.01 -5.42 8.95
CA MET A 72 15.06 -6.25 8.18
C MET A 72 14.04 -6.94 9.10
N ALA A 73 14.48 -7.38 10.28
CA ALA A 73 13.57 -7.96 11.26
C ALA A 73 12.59 -6.90 11.81
N ILE A 74 13.08 -5.69 12.09
CA ILE A 74 12.27 -4.55 12.53
C ILE A 74 11.27 -4.16 11.46
N LEU A 75 11.70 -3.96 10.20
CA LEU A 75 10.81 -3.66 9.08
C LEU A 75 9.71 -4.73 8.94
N LYS A 76 10.07 -6.02 9.04
CA LYS A 76 9.08 -7.10 8.98
C LYS A 76 8.04 -7.00 10.11
N MET A 77 8.50 -6.77 11.34
CA MET A 77 7.61 -6.64 12.50
C MET A 77 6.67 -5.46 12.34
N GLU A 78 7.17 -4.34 11.83
CA GLU A 78 6.37 -3.14 11.59
C GLU A 78 5.32 -3.37 10.51
N CYS A 79 5.70 -3.97 9.37
CA CYS A 79 4.74 -4.34 8.35
C CYS A 79 3.69 -5.33 8.89
N GLU A 80 4.06 -6.27 9.76
CA GLU A 80 3.12 -7.21 10.39
C GLU A 80 2.14 -6.51 11.33
N ARG A 81 2.58 -5.49 12.07
CA ARG A 81 1.71 -4.63 12.89
C ARG A 81 0.71 -3.89 12.00
N ILE A 82 1.18 -3.15 10.99
CA ILE A 82 0.34 -2.40 10.04
C ILE A 82 -0.70 -3.33 9.39
N ILE A 83 -0.28 -4.49 8.88
CA ILE A 83 -1.22 -5.45 8.29
C ILE A 83 -2.26 -5.93 9.32
N SER A 84 -1.85 -6.17 10.57
CA SER A 84 -2.76 -6.58 11.63
C SER A 84 -3.80 -5.50 11.95
N ASP A 85 -3.39 -4.23 11.93
CA ASP A 85 -4.22 -3.10 12.34
C ASP A 85 -5.21 -2.70 11.24
N TYR A 86 -4.77 -2.64 9.98
CA TYR A 86 -5.58 -2.09 8.89
C TYR A 86 -6.23 -3.13 7.97
N ALA A 87 -5.67 -4.32 7.81
CA ALA A 87 -6.11 -5.22 6.73
C ALA A 87 -7.54 -5.74 6.94
N GLU A 88 -7.95 -6.01 8.18
CA GLU A 88 -9.32 -6.44 8.49
C GLU A 88 -10.33 -5.32 8.23
N ILE A 89 -10.00 -4.10 8.63
CA ILE A 89 -10.84 -2.91 8.39
C ILE A 89 -11.00 -2.68 6.89
N TRP A 90 -9.89 -2.71 6.15
CA TRP A 90 -9.88 -2.53 4.71
C TRP A 90 -10.74 -3.58 3.98
N VAL A 91 -10.62 -4.86 4.33
CA VAL A 91 -11.42 -5.94 3.70
C VAL A 91 -12.91 -5.75 3.99
N ARG A 92 -13.26 -5.38 5.22
CA ARG A 92 -14.66 -5.11 5.60
C ARG A 92 -15.22 -3.91 4.84
N ASN A 93 -14.42 -2.86 4.66
CA ASN A 93 -14.81 -1.65 3.94
C ASN A 93 -14.96 -1.92 2.44
N ALA A 94 -14.03 -2.66 1.83
CA ALA A 94 -14.12 -3.07 0.43
C ALA A 94 -15.35 -3.96 0.12
N GLU A 95 -15.89 -4.65 1.13
CA GLU A 95 -17.11 -5.47 1.01
C GLU A 95 -18.39 -4.71 1.41
N ALA A 96 -18.26 -3.64 2.20
CA ALA A 96 -19.38 -2.82 2.64
C ALA A 96 -19.79 -1.83 1.54
N LYS A 97 -21.11 -1.71 1.32
CA LYS A 97 -21.68 -0.74 0.35
C LYS A 97 -21.90 0.65 0.95
N THR A 98 -21.66 0.81 2.26
CA THR A 98 -21.87 2.04 3.03
C THR A 98 -20.78 2.12 4.09
N LEU A 99 -20.00 3.18 4.07
CA LEU A 99 -18.97 3.47 5.06
C LEU A 99 -19.59 4.16 6.28
N ASP A 100 -19.04 3.86 7.46
CA ASP A 100 -19.30 4.64 8.68
C ASP A 100 -18.23 5.72 8.75
N ASP A 101 -18.62 6.97 8.50
CA ASP A 101 -17.70 8.12 8.38
C ASP A 101 -16.81 8.29 9.61
N ASN A 102 -17.30 7.95 10.81
CA ASN A 102 -16.50 8.05 12.04
C ASN A 102 -15.43 6.96 12.12
N LEU A 103 -15.77 5.73 11.71
CA LEU A 103 -14.80 4.62 11.69
C LEU A 103 -13.69 4.87 10.67
N VAL A 104 -14.05 5.48 9.52
CA VAL A 104 -13.08 5.89 8.50
C VAL A 104 -12.14 6.94 9.05
N PHE A 105 -12.67 7.99 9.70
CA PHE A 105 -11.86 9.06 10.26
C PHE A 105 -10.90 8.57 11.34
N ASP A 106 -11.39 7.78 12.30
CA ASP A 106 -10.58 7.19 13.37
C ASP A 106 -9.46 6.28 12.82
N THR A 107 -9.70 5.62 11.68
CA THR A 107 -8.71 4.78 11.02
C THR A 107 -7.69 5.61 10.24
N LEU A 108 -8.12 6.72 9.63
CA LEU A 108 -7.25 7.60 8.84
C LEU A 108 -6.29 8.41 9.72
N GLU A 109 -6.66 8.73 10.97
CA GLU A 109 -5.86 9.57 11.87
C GLU A 109 -4.43 9.06 12.09
N GLN A 110 -4.23 7.74 12.13
CA GLN A 110 -2.93 7.11 12.40
C GLN A 110 -2.13 6.78 11.13
N ILE A 111 -2.76 6.84 9.95
CA ILE A 111 -2.14 6.46 8.69
C ILE A 111 -0.95 7.35 8.29
N PRO A 112 -0.99 8.69 8.46
CA PRO A 112 0.16 9.53 8.17
C PRO A 112 1.41 9.11 8.96
N GLU A 113 1.28 8.90 10.27
CA GLU A 113 2.40 8.50 11.14
C GLU A 113 2.96 7.12 10.76
N ASP A 114 2.08 6.18 10.43
CA ASP A 114 2.47 4.84 10.00
C ASP A 114 3.18 4.85 8.63
N LEU A 115 2.74 5.71 7.71
CA LEU A 115 3.39 5.91 6.42
C LEU A 115 4.76 6.57 6.55
N GLU A 116 4.90 7.59 7.40
CA GLU A 116 6.19 8.22 7.68
C GLU A 116 7.18 7.23 8.30
N THR A 117 6.74 6.51 9.34
CA THR A 117 7.54 5.46 9.99
C THR A 117 7.98 4.40 8.99
N LEU A 118 7.08 3.95 8.12
CA LEU A 118 7.40 2.97 7.09
C LEU A 118 8.39 3.52 6.06
N ALA A 119 8.25 4.79 5.66
CA ALA A 119 9.16 5.46 4.74
C ALA A 119 10.60 5.46 5.28
N GLU A 120 10.80 5.88 6.52
CA GLU A 120 12.12 5.91 7.16
C GLU A 120 12.76 4.51 7.21
N MET A 121 11.99 3.49 7.61
CA MET A 121 12.48 2.12 7.64
C MET A 121 12.86 1.61 6.24
N LEU A 122 12.09 1.97 5.22
CA LEU A 122 12.35 1.57 3.84
C LEU A 122 13.61 2.23 3.27
N GLU A 123 13.88 3.51 3.56
CA GLU A 123 15.11 4.20 3.14
C GLU A 123 16.36 3.52 3.73
N ILE A 124 16.32 3.21 5.03
CA ILE A 124 17.41 2.52 5.72
C ILE A 124 17.66 1.14 5.09
N ASN A 125 16.59 0.39 4.80
CA ASN A 125 16.70 -0.94 4.21
C ASN A 125 17.06 -0.91 2.72
N ALA A 126 16.71 0.14 1.98
CA ALA A 126 17.18 0.36 0.61
C ALA A 126 18.70 0.51 0.56
N ALA A 127 19.26 1.35 1.44
CA ALA A 127 20.72 1.53 1.55
C ALA A 127 21.44 0.22 1.86
N LEU A 128 20.86 -0.62 2.74
CA LEU A 128 21.36 -1.96 3.05
C LEU A 128 21.28 -2.90 1.83
N LEU A 129 20.14 -2.92 1.14
CA LEU A 129 19.89 -3.79 -0.01
C LEU A 129 20.73 -3.41 -1.22
N ASN A 130 21.11 -2.15 -1.39
CA ASN A 130 21.84 -1.69 -2.58
C ASN A 130 23.17 -2.44 -2.80
N ALA A 131 23.80 -2.93 -1.72
CA ALA A 131 25.00 -3.75 -1.80
C ALA A 131 24.76 -5.22 -2.22
N HIS A 132 23.52 -5.69 -2.16
CA HIS A 132 23.16 -7.11 -2.32
C HIS A 132 22.18 -7.38 -3.48
N ASN A 133 21.23 -6.48 -3.70
CA ASN A 133 20.24 -6.54 -4.76
C ASN A 133 19.75 -5.12 -5.07
N GLU A 134 20.32 -4.53 -6.12
CA GLU A 134 20.01 -3.17 -6.58
C GLU A 134 18.52 -3.02 -6.97
N GLU A 135 17.91 -4.04 -7.57
CA GLU A 135 16.50 -3.99 -7.98
C GLU A 135 15.57 -3.85 -6.77
N LEU A 136 15.80 -4.63 -5.72
CA LEU A 136 15.00 -4.53 -4.49
C LEU A 136 15.29 -3.27 -3.70
N ALA A 137 16.52 -2.75 -3.77
CA ALA A 137 16.85 -1.46 -3.20
C ALA A 137 16.00 -0.35 -3.84
N LYS A 138 15.90 -0.34 -5.18
CA LYS A 138 15.04 0.61 -5.92
C LYS A 138 13.56 0.46 -5.60
N ILE A 139 13.07 -0.76 -5.36
CA ILE A 139 11.69 -0.95 -4.88
C ILE A 139 11.51 -0.33 -3.49
N CYS A 140 12.45 -0.54 -2.57
CA CYS A 140 12.38 0.08 -1.25
C CYS A 140 12.44 1.62 -1.33
N GLU A 141 13.26 2.19 -2.22
CA GLU A 141 13.28 3.63 -2.49
C GLU A 141 11.94 4.12 -3.04
N ALA A 142 11.36 3.39 -4.00
CA ALA A 142 10.07 3.74 -4.58
C ALA A 142 8.95 3.70 -3.53
N PHE A 143 8.94 2.67 -2.68
CA PHE A 143 8.03 2.56 -1.56
C PHE A 143 8.22 3.66 -0.53
N ALA A 144 9.46 4.03 -0.18
CA ALA A 144 9.73 5.11 0.74
C ALA A 144 9.16 6.43 0.21
N LEU A 145 9.47 6.76 -1.04
CA LEU A 145 8.99 7.98 -1.68
C LEU A 145 7.46 8.05 -1.72
N GLN A 146 6.80 6.94 -2.07
CA GLN A 146 5.34 6.87 -2.10
C GLN A 146 4.72 6.91 -0.70
N SER A 147 5.38 6.31 0.29
CA SER A 147 4.90 6.37 1.68
C SER A 147 4.91 7.82 2.18
N SER A 148 6.00 8.56 1.97
CA SER A 148 6.07 9.99 2.32
C SER A 148 5.05 10.83 1.56
N ALA A 149 4.84 10.57 0.27
CA ALA A 149 3.83 11.30 -0.52
C ALA A 149 2.41 11.03 0.00
N GLN A 150 2.08 9.77 0.30
CA GLN A 150 0.77 9.38 0.80
C GLN A 150 0.53 9.86 2.23
N ALA A 151 1.58 9.98 3.06
CA ALA A 151 1.48 10.60 4.39
C ALA A 151 1.01 12.05 4.27
N LEU A 152 1.63 12.84 3.38
CA LEU A 152 1.23 14.23 3.14
C LEU A 152 -0.21 14.35 2.62
N ILE A 153 -0.65 13.42 1.76
CA ILE A 153 -2.02 13.38 1.25
C ILE A 153 -3.00 13.10 2.39
N ALA A 154 -2.70 12.11 3.23
CA ALA A 154 -3.53 11.75 4.38
C ALA A 154 -3.61 12.88 5.41
N ASP A 155 -2.49 13.51 5.74
CA ASP A 155 -2.41 14.63 6.68
C ASP A 155 -3.24 15.83 6.19
N THR A 156 -3.08 16.20 4.92
CA THR A 156 -3.87 17.27 4.29
C THR A 156 -5.36 16.95 4.29
N PHE A 157 -5.74 15.68 4.12
CA PHE A 157 -7.14 15.26 4.14
C PHE A 157 -7.75 15.38 5.54
N ILE A 158 -7.00 14.98 6.58
CA ILE A 158 -7.42 15.12 7.98
C ILE A 158 -7.62 16.61 8.32
N ASP A 159 -6.65 17.46 7.97
CA ASP A 159 -6.73 18.91 8.19
C ASP A 159 -8.00 19.51 7.55
N LEU A 160 -8.30 19.14 6.30
CA LEU A 160 -9.49 19.65 5.59
C LEU A 160 -10.80 19.21 6.24
N MET A 161 -10.84 17.98 6.78
CA MET A 161 -12.00 17.45 7.50
C MET A 161 -12.21 18.16 8.83
N ASP A 162 -11.14 18.40 9.58
CA ASP A 162 -11.18 19.13 10.86
C ASP A 162 -11.64 20.58 10.69
N GLU A 163 -11.28 21.22 9.58
CA GLU A 163 -11.72 22.57 9.24
C GLU A 163 -13.20 22.63 8.77
N GLY A 164 -13.85 21.50 8.50
CA GLY A 164 -15.26 21.42 8.10
C GLY A 164 -15.55 22.10 6.75
N THR A 165 -14.60 22.04 5.81
CA THR A 165 -14.68 22.75 4.52
C THR A 165 -15.55 22.03 3.48
N GLU A 166 -16.24 22.76 2.58
CA GLU A 166 -16.94 22.17 1.41
C GLU A 166 -15.97 21.38 0.48
N LEU A 167 -14.67 21.69 0.57
CA LEU A 167 -13.62 20.91 -0.09
C LEU A 167 -13.53 19.50 0.49
N ALA A 168 -13.64 19.32 1.81
CA ALA A 168 -13.62 18.01 2.46
C ALA A 168 -14.77 17.12 1.95
N GLU A 169 -15.98 17.67 1.80
CA GLU A 169 -17.12 16.93 1.24
C GLU A 169 -16.91 16.53 -0.23
N THR A 170 -16.29 17.41 -1.03
CA THR A 170 -15.98 17.14 -2.44
C THR A 170 -14.87 16.10 -2.60
N TYR A 171 -13.82 16.20 -1.78
CA TYR A 171 -12.72 15.24 -1.74
C TYR A 171 -13.20 13.89 -1.23
N ALA A 172 -13.92 13.83 -0.10
CA ALA A 172 -14.52 12.61 0.44
C ALA A 172 -15.45 11.93 -0.59
N SER A 173 -16.29 12.69 -1.30
CA SER A 173 -17.13 12.13 -2.38
C SER A 173 -16.30 11.55 -3.55
N THR A 174 -15.14 12.13 -3.85
CA THR A 174 -14.26 11.66 -4.94
C THR A 174 -13.43 10.46 -4.50
N THR A 175 -12.98 10.42 -3.23
CA THR A 175 -12.22 9.29 -2.66
C THR A 175 -13.11 8.10 -2.29
N MET A 176 -14.36 8.33 -1.86
CA MET A 176 -15.33 7.27 -1.58
C MET A 176 -15.95 6.64 -2.83
N THR A 177 -15.63 7.16 -4.02
CA THR A 177 -15.85 6.43 -5.25
C THR A 177 -14.72 5.40 -5.33
N TYR A 178 -14.90 4.26 -4.65
CA TYR A 178 -14.02 3.10 -4.79
C TYR A 178 -13.69 2.92 -6.27
N ASN A 179 -12.41 3.03 -6.63
CA ASN A 179 -11.94 2.70 -7.96
C ASN A 179 -12.08 1.18 -8.12
N ASP A 180 -13.31 0.75 -8.40
CA ASP A 180 -13.67 -0.53 -9.03
C ASP A 180 -13.23 -0.46 -10.52
N ASN A 181 -12.04 0.08 -10.78
CA ASN A 181 -11.40 0.16 -12.09
C ASN A 181 -10.82 -1.21 -12.47
N VAL A 182 -11.58 -2.27 -12.24
CA VAL A 182 -11.48 -3.47 -13.06
C VAL A 182 -12.05 -3.08 -14.42
N ILE A 183 -11.19 -2.66 -15.34
CA ILE A 183 -11.54 -2.61 -16.76
C ILE A 183 -12.05 -4.01 -17.12
N PRO A 184 -13.33 -4.20 -17.54
CA PRO A 184 -13.76 -5.49 -18.03
C PRO A 184 -12.94 -5.79 -19.29
N PHE A 185 -12.08 -6.79 -19.19
CA PHE A 185 -11.34 -7.30 -20.35
C PHE A 185 -12.36 -7.70 -21.43
N PRO A 186 -12.19 -7.28 -22.70
CA PRO A 186 -13.16 -7.58 -23.75
C PRO A 186 -13.08 -9.07 -24.09
N GLY A 187 -13.92 -9.87 -23.44
CA GLY A 187 -13.91 -11.32 -23.61
C GLY A 187 -15.20 -12.07 -23.29
N THR A 188 -16.26 -11.41 -22.79
CA THR A 188 -17.56 -12.06 -22.59
C THR A 188 -18.72 -11.22 -23.12
N MET A 189 -18.70 -10.93 -24.43
CA MET A 189 -19.96 -10.89 -25.17
C MET A 189 -20.50 -12.32 -25.24
N ASN A 190 -21.31 -12.71 -24.26
CA ASN A 190 -22.23 -13.82 -24.48
C ASN A 190 -23.39 -13.27 -25.31
N ALA A 191 -23.31 -13.54 -26.61
CA ALA A 191 -24.47 -13.52 -27.48
C ALA A 191 -25.49 -14.56 -26.97
N SER A 192 -26.64 -14.08 -26.55
CA SER A 192 -27.92 -14.80 -26.61
C SER A 192 -29.06 -13.81 -26.46
#